data_AF-A0A8C2LZG0-F1
#
_entry.id   AF-A0A8C2LZG0-F1
#
_cell.length_a   1.000
_cell.length_b   1.000
_cell.length_c   1.000
_cell.angle_alpha   90.00
_cell.angle_beta   90.00
_cell.angle_gamma   90.00
#
_symmetry.space_group_name_H-M   'P 1'
#
loop_
_entity.id
_entity.type
_entity.pdbx_description
1 polymer ?
#
loop_
_entity_poly.entity_id
_entity_poly.type
_entity_poly.pdbx_seq_one_letter_code
_entity_poly.pdbx_strand_id
1 'polypeptide(L)' 'MAPTKKGVKKKKGRSAINEVCIHGVGFKKCAPPARKEIQKFAMKEMGTPDVCIDTRLNKAV' A
#
# COMPACT_ATOMS: atom_id res chain seq x y z
N MET A 1 -39.24 0.27 -19.35
CA MET A 1 -38.71 -0.70 -18.36
C MET A 1 -37.57 -0.03 -17.61
N ALA A 2 -37.67 0.11 -16.29
CA ALA A 2 -36.65 0.79 -15.48
C ALA A 2 -35.41 -0.10 -15.29
N PRO A 3 -34.18 0.44 -15.31
CA PRO A 3 -33.00 -0.34 -15.00
C PRO A 3 -32.95 -0.61 -13.49
N THR A 4 -32.92 -1.89 -13.12
CA THR A 4 -32.79 -2.34 -11.74
C THR A 4 -31.36 -2.05 -11.25
N LYS A 5 -31.24 -1.30 -10.14
CA LYS A 5 -29.95 -1.00 -9.49
C LYS A 5 -29.34 -2.29 -8.97
N LYS A 6 -28.35 -2.85 -9.68
CA LYS A 6 -27.51 -3.94 -9.15
C LYS A 6 -26.68 -3.39 -7.99
N GLY A 7 -26.81 -4.05 -6.85
CA GLY A 7 -26.20 -3.66 -5.58
C GLY A 7 -24.70 -3.41 -5.73
N VAL A 8 -24.32 -2.17 -5.45
CA VAL A 8 -22.91 -1.79 -5.31
C VAL A 8 -22.36 -2.57 -4.12
N LYS A 9 -21.54 -3.58 -4.42
CA LYS A 9 -20.75 -4.30 -3.41
C LYS A 9 -19.92 -3.25 -2.69
N LYS A 10 -20.31 -2.89 -1.46
CA LYS A 10 -19.60 -1.93 -0.61
C LYS A 10 -18.17 -2.47 -0.46
N LYS A 11 -17.22 -1.89 -1.19
CA LYS A 11 -15.80 -2.20 -0.99
C LYS A 11 -15.49 -1.74 0.42
N LYS A 12 -15.24 -2.69 1.32
CA LYS A 12 -14.76 -2.40 2.68
C LYS A 12 -13.52 -1.52 2.51
N GLY A 13 -13.58 -0.30 3.03
CA GLY A 13 -12.48 0.65 2.94
C GLY A 13 -11.22 -0.02 3.46
N ARG A 14 -10.20 -0.11 2.62
CA ARG A 14 -8.87 -0.55 3.04
C ARG A 14 -8.40 0.46 4.08
N SER A 15 -8.17 0.02 5.31
CA SER A 15 -7.74 0.89 6.38
C SER A 15 -6.40 1.51 6.00
N ALA A 16 -6.27 2.83 6.16
CA ALA A 16 -5.11 3.62 5.72
C ALA A 16 -3.78 3.24 6.40
N ILE A 17 -3.79 2.31 7.36
CA ILE A 17 -2.70 2.10 8.32
C ILE A 17 -2.14 0.67 8.25
N ASN A 18 -2.72 -0.26 7.49
CA ASN A 18 -2.30 -1.68 7.57
C ASN A 18 -2.26 -2.43 6.22
N GLU A 19 -1.67 -1.81 5.20
CA GLU A 19 -1.32 -2.49 3.95
C GLU A 19 0.14 -2.20 3.54
N VAL A 20 1.11 -2.39 4.45
CA VAL A 20 2.47 -2.81 4.03
C VAL A 20 2.53 -4.34 4.19
N CYS A 21 1.48 -5.02 3.73
CA CYS A 21 1.36 -6.45 3.83
C CYS A 21 1.38 -7.00 2.42
N ILE A 22 2.56 -7.46 2.01
CA ILE A 22 2.76 -8.07 0.70
C ILE A 22 2.22 -9.50 0.78
N HIS A 23 0.90 -9.58 0.78
CA HIS A 23 0.17 -10.83 0.86
C HIS A 23 0.52 -11.68 -0.37
N GLY A 24 0.99 -12.90 -0.14
CA GLY A 24 1.31 -13.86 -1.22
C GLY A 24 2.73 -13.77 -1.81
N VAL A 25 3.62 -12.93 -1.27
CA VAL A 25 5.04 -12.93 -1.65
C VAL A 25 5.86 -13.77 -0.66
N GLY A 26 6.70 -14.65 -1.18
CA GLY A 26 7.57 -15.49 -0.35
C GLY A 26 8.55 -14.65 0.46
N PHE A 27 8.85 -15.09 1.69
CA PHE A 27 9.69 -14.36 2.67
C PHE A 27 10.99 -13.79 2.09
N LYS A 28 11.71 -14.57 1.27
CA LYS A 28 12.98 -14.13 0.63
C LYS A 28 12.82 -12.97 -0.35
N LYS A 29 11.59 -12.70 -0.82
CA LYS A 29 11.27 -11.68 -1.82
C LYS A 29 10.41 -10.54 -1.24
N CYS A 30 10.21 -10.48 0.07
CA CYS A 30 9.32 -9.51 0.72
C CYS A 30 9.91 -8.10 0.82
N ALA A 31 11.20 -7.98 1.14
CA ALA A 31 11.83 -6.67 1.37
C ALA A 31 11.86 -5.75 0.13
N PRO A 32 12.22 -6.21 -1.09
CA PRO A 32 12.24 -5.32 -2.27
C PRO A 32 10.89 -4.69 -2.64
N PRO A 33 9.76 -5.41 -2.64
CA PRO A 33 8.45 -4.80 -2.83
C PRO A 33 8.01 -3.92 -1.65
N ALA A 34 8.38 -4.23 -0.40
CA ALA A 34 7.90 -3.49 0.78
C ALA A 34 8.43 -2.07 0.78
N ARG A 35 9.72 -1.93 0.47
CA ARG A 35 10.37 -0.63 0.32
C ARG A 35 9.73 0.22 -0.77
N LYS A 36 9.28 -0.39 -1.89
CA LYS A 36 8.59 0.31 -2.97
C LYS A 36 7.20 0.80 -2.56
N GLU A 37 6.48 0.02 -1.75
CA GLU A 37 5.18 0.43 -1.20
C GLU A 37 5.33 1.56 -0.19
N ILE A 38 6.33 1.50 0.69
CA ILE A 38 6.65 2.58 1.64
C ILE A 38 6.95 3.89 0.90
N GLN A 39 7.75 3.84 -0.17
CA GLN A 39 8.03 5.02 -0.98
C GLN A 39 6.76 5.58 -1.64
N LYS A 40 5.93 4.71 -2.25
CA LYS A 40 4.67 5.13 -2.87
C LYS A 40 3.69 5.74 -1.86
N PHE A 41 3.62 5.17 -0.66
CA PHE A 41 2.80 5.68 0.43
C PHE A 41 3.25 7.08 0.84
N ALA A 42 4.55 7.25 1.09
CA ALA A 42 5.11 8.54 1.45
C ALA A 42 4.93 9.59 0.35
N MET A 43 5.14 9.25 -0.93
CA MET A 43 4.89 10.17 -2.04
C MET A 43 3.41 10.61 -2.09
N LYS A 44 2.48 9.72 -1.80
CA LYS A 44 1.04 10.00 -1.81
C LYS A 44 0.60 10.89 -0.65
N GLU A 45 1.10 10.62 0.56
CA GLU A 45 0.75 11.39 1.76
C GLU A 45 1.47 12.73 1.83
N MET A 46 2.74 12.79 1.41
CA MET A 46 3.57 13.99 1.48
C MET A 46 3.41 14.91 0.26
N GLY A 47 2.89 14.39 -0.87
CA GLY A 47 2.77 15.15 -2.11
C GLY A 47 4.10 15.50 -2.78
N THR A 48 5.23 14.99 -2.29
CA THR A 48 6.56 15.21 -2.85
C THR A 48 7.06 13.98 -3.62
N PRO A 49 7.68 14.17 -4.80
CA PRO A 49 8.20 13.06 -5.59
C PRO A 49 9.49 12.47 -5.00
N ASP A 50 10.32 13.28 -4.34
CA ASP A 50 11.54 12.83 -3.68
C ASP A 50 11.28 12.49 -2.21
N VAL A 51 11.29 11.20 -1.92
CA VAL A 51 11.22 10.65 -0.57
C VAL A 51 12.46 9.81 -0.31
N CYS A 52 13.28 10.25 0.66
CA CYS A 52 14.43 9.50 1.13
C CYS A 52 14.02 8.59 2.29
N ILE A 53 14.28 7.29 2.18
CA ILE A 53 14.04 6.30 3.24
C ILE A 53 15.30 6.19 4.09
N ASP A 54 15.18 6.52 5.38
CA ASP A 54 16.29 6.44 6.31
C ASP A 54 16.83 5.00 6.44
N THR A 55 18.14 4.89 6.66
CA THR A 55 18.81 3.59 6.78
C THR A 55 18.36 2.79 8.00
N ARG A 56 17.89 3.45 9.07
CA ARG A 56 17.33 2.78 10.26
C ARG A 56 15.98 2.14 9.92
N LEU A 57 15.15 2.82 9.13
CA LEU A 57 13.89 2.28 8.64
C LEU A 57 14.13 1.06 7.73
N ASN A 58 15.15 1.09 6.86
CA ASN A 58 15.50 -0.04 6.01
C ASN A 58 16.05 -1.27 6.78
N LYS A 59 16.60 -1.09 7.99
CA LYS A 59 17.04 -2.22 8.83
C LYS A 59 15.87 -2.91 9.54
N ALA A 60 14.77 -2.19 9.75
CA ALA A 60 13.58 -2.69 10.42
C ALA A 60 12.58 -3.37 9.46
N VAL A 61 12.78 -3.21 8.16
CA VAL A 61 11.94 -3.75 7.06
C VAL A 61 12.68 -4.89 6.37
#